data_AF-A0A965DQL7-F1
#
_entry.id   AF-A0A965DQL7-F1
#
_cell.length_a   1.000
_cell.length_b   1.000
_cell.length_c   1.000
_cell.angle_alpha   90.00
_cell.angle_beta   90.00
_cell.angle_gamma   90.00
#
_symmetry.space_group_name_H-M   'P 1'
#
loop_
_entity.id
_entity.type
_entity.pdbx_description
1 polymer ?
#
loop_
_entity_poly.entity_id
_entity_poly.type
_entity_poly.pdbx_seq_one_letter_code
_entity_poly.pdbx_strand_id
1 'polypeptide(L)'
;MGLNVQPGEDGPERVTITLTITTNGELMAYINQPPDLRTMFADLDSRLRKLETAVRFTAPNVDFSTNTPTNPRIGDQFYDTDAELMKYWNGTQWVEIADNNLSPTIISVNPVLKTTNNNITYTGTPVTVEGERVGKMLTAYAEILGTTVTNWGTGQIYFTLPGGFPTFAHDVVAPGYITDNGNTYTIFGLLAQGSSNMYLWSPTSNGGSDIVDHNSPTVLDATSKLILNGVAIIA
;
A
#
# COMPACT_ATOMS: atom_id res chain seq x y z
N MET A 1 55.45 -17.10 46.25
CA MET A 1 55.20 -18.56 46.25
C MET A 1 54.63 -18.88 44.86
N GLY A 2 55.44 -19.41 43.95
CA GLY A 2 55.03 -19.65 42.56
C GLY A 2 54.60 -21.09 42.37
N LEU A 3 53.34 -21.31 41.97
CA LEU A 3 52.81 -22.63 41.66
C LEU A 3 53.03 -22.89 40.17
N ASN A 4 53.93 -23.82 39.85
CA ASN A 4 54.20 -24.24 38.48
C ASN A 4 53.26 -25.42 38.15
N VAL A 5 52.42 -25.28 37.13
CA VAL A 5 51.46 -26.31 36.70
C VAL A 5 51.94 -26.90 35.39
N GLN A 6 52.28 -28.19 35.38
CA GLN A 6 52.64 -28.93 34.17
C GLN A 6 51.41 -29.18 33.28
N PRO A 7 51.56 -29.18 31.94
CA PRO A 7 50.47 -29.48 31.02
C PRO A 7 50.17 -30.99 31.09
N GLY A 8 48.93 -31.33 31.42
CA GLY A 8 48.44 -32.69 31.28
C GLY A 8 48.16 -32.96 29.81
N GLU A 9 49.00 -33.79 29.20
CA GLU A 9 48.69 -34.44 27.93
C GLU A 9 47.51 -35.40 28.15
N ASP A 10 46.45 -35.23 27.36
CA ASP A 10 45.32 -36.16 27.17
C ASP A 10 44.41 -36.48 28.37
N GLY A 11 44.02 -35.45 29.14
CA GLY A 11 42.91 -35.53 30.10
C GLY A 11 41.73 -34.62 29.74
N PRO A 12 40.50 -34.90 30.20
CA PRO A 12 39.34 -34.05 29.94
C PRO A 12 39.62 -32.61 30.39
N GLU A 13 39.29 -31.62 29.54
CA GLU A 13 39.54 -30.20 29.80
C GLU A 13 39.03 -29.81 31.20
N ARG A 14 39.95 -29.46 32.11
CA ARG A 14 39.61 -29.03 33.47
C ARG A 14 39.54 -27.50 33.53
N VAL A 15 38.43 -26.97 34.02
CA VAL A 15 38.30 -25.53 34.32
C VAL A 15 39.19 -25.20 35.53
N THR A 16 40.24 -24.41 35.30
CA THR A 16 41.11 -23.91 36.37
C THR A 16 40.68 -22.51 36.78
N ILE A 17 40.31 -22.32 38.05
CA ILE A 17 40.01 -21.01 38.62
C ILE A 17 41.27 -20.53 39.35
N THR A 18 41.88 -19.45 38.85
CA THR A 18 43.02 -18.80 39.52
C THR A 18 42.50 -17.57 40.26
N LEU A 19 42.64 -17.57 41.59
CA LEU A 19 42.29 -16.45 42.44
C LEU A 19 43.56 -15.62 42.71
N THR A 20 43.58 -14.38 42.24
CA THR A 20 44.67 -13.44 42.53
C THR A 20 44.16 -12.39 43.50
N ILE A 21 44.71 -12.36 44.72
CA ILE A 21 44.41 -11.32 45.70
C ILE A 21 45.26 -10.09 45.32
N THR A 22 44.61 -8.98 44.96
CA THR A 22 45.31 -7.72 44.76
C THR A 22 45.59 -7.05 46.11
N THR A 23 46.64 -6.24 46.18
CA THR A 23 47.11 -5.57 47.40
C THR A 23 46.10 -4.60 48.02
N ASN A 24 45.00 -4.30 47.31
CA ASN A 24 43.93 -3.41 47.77
C ASN A 24 42.72 -4.18 48.31
N GLY A 25 42.80 -5.51 48.45
CA GLY A 25 41.71 -6.34 48.98
C GLY A 25 40.59 -6.64 47.99
N GLU A 26 40.70 -6.21 46.73
CA GLU A 26 39.76 -6.57 45.68
C GLU A 26 40.12 -7.94 45.08
N LEU A 27 39.16 -8.87 45.16
CA LEU A 27 39.30 -10.25 44.71
C LEU A 27 38.88 -10.31 43.24
N MET A 28 39.85 -10.33 42.32
CA MET A 28 39.59 -10.49 40.90
C MET A 28 39.70 -11.99 40.55
N ALA A 29 38.55 -12.64 40.34
CA ALA A 29 38.51 -14.01 39.86
C ALA A 29 38.62 -14.02 38.32
N TYR A 30 39.75 -14.50 37.79
CA TYR A 30 39.88 -14.76 36.35
C TYR A 30 39.49 -16.21 36.08
N ILE A 31 38.30 -16.41 35.50
CA ILE A 31 37.88 -17.72 34.98
C ILE A 31 38.47 -17.85 33.58
N ASN A 32 39.53 -18.66 33.43
CA ASN A 32 40.06 -18.96 32.11
C ASN A 32 39.16 -19.99 31.43
N GLN A 33 38.18 -19.52 30.66
CA GLN A 33 37.31 -20.40 29.88
C GLN A 33 38.12 -21.10 28.78
N PRO A 34 38.02 -22.44 28.64
CA PRO A 34 38.54 -23.19 27.51
C PRO A 34 38.20 -22.53 26.17
N PRO A 35 39.11 -22.52 25.19
CA PRO A 35 38.87 -21.95 23.85
C PRO A 35 37.60 -22.50 23.17
N ASP A 36 37.31 -23.77 23.38
CA ASP A 36 36.15 -24.44 22.79
C ASP A 36 34.84 -23.90 23.35
N LEU A 37 34.76 -23.65 24.67
CA LEU A 37 33.58 -23.03 25.29
C LEU A 37 33.34 -21.62 24.77
N ARG A 38 34.39 -20.83 24.53
CA ARG A 38 34.24 -19.48 23.94
C ARG A 38 33.68 -19.55 22.52
N THR A 39 34.13 -20.52 21.74
CA THR A 39 33.65 -20.75 20.38
C THR A 39 32.18 -21.19 20.39
N MET A 40 31.81 -22.11 21.29
CA MET A 40 30.43 -22.55 21.44
C MET A 40 29.49 -21.40 21.85
N PHE A 41 29.90 -20.54 22.79
CA PHE A 41 29.08 -19.39 23.18
C PHE A 41 28.97 -18.35 22.07
N ALA A 42 30.04 -18.13 21.31
CA ALA A 42 30.00 -17.23 20.14
C ALA A 42 29.07 -17.77 19.04
N ASP A 43 29.09 -19.08 18.77
CA ASP A 43 28.16 -19.71 17.80
C ASP A 43 26.72 -19.63 18.28
N LEU A 44 26.45 -19.91 19.57
CA LEU A 44 25.11 -19.80 20.15
C LEU A 44 24.56 -18.37 20.06
N ASP A 45 25.36 -17.35 20.37
CA ASP A 45 24.96 -15.94 20.22
C ASP A 45 24.68 -15.60 18.74
N SER A 46 25.53 -16.06 17.82
CA SER A 46 25.34 -15.87 16.38
C SER A 46 24.04 -16.51 15.88
N ARG A 47 23.77 -17.76 16.28
CA ARG A 47 22.55 -18.49 15.91
C ARG A 47 21.31 -17.87 16.52
N LEU A 48 21.39 -17.41 17.78
CA LEU A 48 20.27 -16.75 18.45
C LEU A 48 19.89 -15.45 17.73
N ARG A 49 20.88 -14.62 17.35
CA ARG A 49 20.62 -13.40 16.57
C ARG A 49 20.02 -13.71 15.20
N LYS A 50 20.51 -14.75 14.52
CA LYS A 50 19.93 -15.19 13.23
C LYS A 50 18.48 -15.64 13.38
N LEU A 51 18.18 -16.42 14.43
CA LEU A 51 16.81 -16.86 14.72
C LEU A 51 15.91 -15.66 15.06
N GLU A 52 16.38 -14.71 15.85
CA GLU A 52 15.62 -13.50 16.16
C GLU A 52 15.31 -12.69 14.89
N THR A 53 16.24 -12.59 13.94
CA THR A 53 15.98 -11.96 12.64
C THR A 53 15.07 -12.80 11.74
N ALA A 54 15.20 -14.13 11.75
CA ALA A 54 14.41 -15.02 10.89
C ALA A 54 12.93 -15.03 11.27
N VAL A 55 12.60 -15.01 12.57
CA VAL A 55 11.21 -14.91 13.05
C VAL A 55 10.54 -13.61 12.58
N ARG A 56 11.31 -12.54 12.35
CA ARG A 56 10.79 -11.26 11.86
C ARG A 56 10.46 -11.25 10.36
N PHE A 57 10.92 -12.26 9.59
CA PHE A 57 10.60 -12.39 8.16
C PHE A 57 9.51 -13.43 7.86
N THR A 58 9.14 -14.24 8.85
CA THR A 58 8.02 -15.17 8.73
C THR A 58 6.79 -14.45 9.25
N ALA A 59 5.97 -13.84 8.38
CA ALA A 59 4.69 -13.27 8.78
C ALA A 59 3.76 -14.40 9.26
N PRO A 60 3.56 -14.59 10.58
CA PRO A 60 2.83 -15.75 11.08
C PRO A 60 1.35 -15.63 10.74
N ASN A 61 0.70 -16.78 10.54
CA ASN A 61 -0.74 -16.85 10.33
C ASN A 61 -1.47 -16.61 11.66
N VAL A 62 -2.34 -15.60 11.72
CA VAL A 62 -3.16 -15.25 12.87
C VAL A 62 -4.57 -14.91 12.40
N ASP A 63 -5.58 -15.42 13.09
CA ASP A 63 -6.97 -14.99 12.89
C ASP A 63 -7.21 -13.71 13.71
N PHE A 64 -7.32 -12.55 13.06
CA PHE A 64 -7.52 -11.29 13.78
C PHE A 64 -8.92 -11.13 14.36
N SER A 65 -9.93 -11.87 13.86
CA SER A 65 -11.29 -11.83 14.42
C SER A 65 -11.34 -12.41 15.84
N THR A 66 -10.44 -13.35 16.15
CA THR A 66 -10.43 -14.06 17.45
C THR A 66 -9.14 -13.87 18.26
N ASN A 67 -8.00 -13.61 17.62
CA ASN A 67 -6.67 -13.68 18.24
C ASN A 67 -5.74 -12.53 17.82
N THR A 68 -6.26 -11.31 17.69
CA THR A 68 -5.42 -10.12 17.40
C THR A 68 -4.26 -9.99 18.43
N PRO A 69 -2.99 -9.87 18.00
CA PRO A 69 -1.88 -9.74 18.94
C PRO A 69 -1.97 -8.44 19.76
N THR A 70 -1.84 -8.56 21.08
CA THR A 70 -2.04 -7.42 22.02
C THR A 70 -0.78 -6.64 22.37
N ASN A 71 0.41 -7.19 22.09
CA ASN A 71 1.69 -6.55 22.38
C ASN A 71 2.64 -6.54 21.16
N PRO A 72 2.21 -6.05 19.99
CA PRO A 72 3.06 -5.98 18.82
C PRO A 72 4.14 -4.91 18.95
N ARG A 73 5.28 -5.15 18.31
CA ARG A 73 6.37 -4.18 18.14
C ARG A 73 6.25 -3.52 16.78
N ILE A 74 6.75 -2.29 16.65
CA ILE A 74 6.73 -1.56 15.37
C ILE A 74 7.45 -2.40 14.31
N GLY A 75 6.77 -2.65 13.19
CA GLY A 75 7.27 -3.45 12.08
C GLY A 75 7.00 -4.95 12.18
N ASP A 76 6.38 -5.44 13.26
CA ASP A 76 5.89 -6.82 13.30
C ASP A 76 4.87 -7.03 12.17
N GLN A 77 4.98 -8.16 11.48
CA GLN A 77 4.13 -8.53 10.34
C GLN A 77 3.40 -9.83 10.62
N PHE A 78 2.14 -9.91 10.21
CA PHE A 78 1.30 -11.10 10.33
C PHE A 78 0.46 -11.27 9.06
N TYR A 79 0.17 -12.52 8.73
CA TYR A 79 -0.87 -12.84 7.75
C TYR A 79 -2.18 -13.05 8.51
N ASP A 80 -3.15 -12.17 8.28
CA ASP A 80 -4.50 -12.28 8.84
C ASP A 80 -5.27 -13.37 8.09
N THR A 81 -5.55 -14.50 8.75
CA THR A 81 -6.28 -15.61 8.12
C THR A 81 -7.78 -15.42 8.07
N ASP A 82 -8.34 -14.44 8.81
CA ASP A 82 -9.77 -14.10 8.71
C ASP A 82 -10.01 -13.20 7.49
N ALA A 83 -9.19 -12.16 7.34
CA ALA A 83 -9.28 -11.22 6.22
C ALA A 83 -8.41 -11.61 5.01
N GLU A 84 -7.67 -12.71 5.09
CA GLU A 84 -6.75 -13.25 4.06
C GLU A 84 -5.68 -12.26 3.56
N LEU A 85 -5.16 -11.38 4.42
CA LEU A 85 -4.28 -10.28 4.01
C LEU A 85 -3.09 -10.05 4.94
N MET A 86 -2.05 -9.40 4.41
CA MET A 86 -0.85 -9.07 5.19
C MET A 86 -1.07 -7.79 6.01
N LYS A 87 -0.73 -7.83 7.30
CA LYS A 87 -0.77 -6.67 8.21
C LYS A 87 0.61 -6.40 8.82
N TYR A 88 0.92 -5.14 9.10
CA TYR A 88 2.02 -4.75 9.97
C TYR A 88 1.59 -3.78 11.05
N TRP A 89 2.30 -3.79 12.17
CA TRP A 89 2.08 -2.84 13.25
C TRP A 89 2.88 -1.55 13.02
N ASN A 90 2.21 -0.40 12.95
CA ASN A 90 2.87 0.89 12.77
C ASN A 90 3.24 1.59 14.10
N GLY A 91 2.96 0.96 15.25
CA GLY A 91 3.13 1.54 16.58
C GLY A 91 1.84 1.95 17.28
N THR A 92 0.75 2.10 16.52
CA THR A 92 -0.56 2.57 17.01
C THR A 92 -1.73 1.72 16.55
N GLN A 93 -1.64 1.18 15.33
CA GLN A 93 -2.68 0.33 14.73
C GLN A 93 -2.04 -0.67 13.75
N TRP A 94 -2.80 -1.73 13.45
CA TRP A 94 -2.49 -2.64 12.36
C TRP A 94 -2.81 -1.98 11.03
N VAL A 95 -1.86 -2.05 10.10
CA VAL A 95 -1.95 -1.47 8.75
C VAL A 95 -1.79 -2.58 7.74
N GLU A 96 -2.60 -2.57 6.69
CA GLU A 96 -2.64 -3.61 5.66
C GLU A 96 -1.57 -3.34 4.60
N ILE A 97 -0.77 -4.35 4.25
CA ILE A 97 0.28 -4.32 3.22
C ILE A 97 -0.26 -5.05 2.00
N ALA A 98 -1.04 -4.35 1.18
CA ALA A 98 -1.69 -4.92 0.00
C ALA A 98 -2.71 -6.02 0.36
N ASP A 99 -3.97 -5.60 0.37
CA ASP A 99 -4.99 -6.14 -0.51
C ASP A 99 -5.09 -7.68 -0.68
N ASN A 100 -6.25 -8.22 -0.30
CA ASN A 100 -6.53 -9.65 -0.24
C ASN A 100 -6.87 -10.23 -1.63
N ASN A 101 -6.53 -11.51 -1.82
CA ASN A 101 -6.67 -12.25 -3.08
C ASN A 101 -8.14 -12.53 -3.53
N LEU A 102 -9.12 -11.80 -2.99
CA LEU A 102 -10.55 -11.84 -3.33
C LEU A 102 -11.18 -10.46 -3.55
N SER A 103 -10.54 -9.33 -3.18
CA SER A 103 -10.90 -7.96 -3.63
C SER A 103 -10.03 -6.87 -2.98
N PRO A 104 -9.71 -5.79 -3.72
CA PRO A 104 -9.21 -4.56 -3.14
C PRO A 104 -10.02 -3.95 -2.03
N THR A 105 -9.33 -3.08 -1.29
CA THR A 105 -9.95 -1.86 -0.77
C THR A 105 -10.46 -1.03 -1.97
N ILE A 106 -11.43 -1.57 -2.71
CA ILE A 106 -12.09 -0.91 -3.83
C ILE A 106 -12.83 0.26 -3.22
N ILE A 107 -12.33 1.46 -3.44
CA ILE A 107 -13.05 2.68 -3.12
C ILE A 107 -14.07 2.85 -4.24
N SER A 108 -15.29 2.35 -4.02
CA SER A 108 -16.43 2.63 -4.90
C SER A 108 -17.10 3.91 -4.44
N VAL A 109 -17.14 4.90 -5.32
CA VAL A 109 -17.76 6.19 -5.06
C VAL A 109 -18.66 6.61 -6.21
N ASN A 110 -19.60 7.50 -5.89
CA ASN A 110 -20.58 8.03 -6.83
C ASN A 110 -20.32 9.53 -7.04
N PRO A 111 -19.46 9.93 -8.00
CA PRO A 111 -19.25 11.33 -8.34
C PRO A 111 -20.51 12.01 -8.84
N VAL A 112 -20.52 13.35 -8.76
CA VAL A 112 -21.58 14.18 -9.33
C VAL A 112 -21.20 14.53 -10.77
N LEU A 113 -21.97 14.06 -11.75
CA LEU A 113 -21.79 14.45 -13.15
C LEU A 113 -22.25 15.89 -13.37
N LYS A 114 -21.47 16.68 -14.12
CA LYS A 114 -21.76 18.09 -14.37
C LYS A 114 -21.37 18.49 -15.78
N THR A 115 -21.92 19.63 -16.20
CA THR A 115 -21.42 20.43 -17.31
C THR A 115 -20.97 21.79 -16.77
N THR A 116 -20.12 22.51 -17.51
CA THR A 116 -19.71 23.88 -17.13
C THR A 116 -20.89 24.84 -17.02
N ASN A 117 -21.99 24.59 -17.75
CA ASN A 117 -23.22 25.37 -17.66
C ASN A 117 -24.23 24.83 -16.63
N ASN A 118 -23.84 23.78 -15.88
CA ASN A 118 -24.60 23.19 -14.78
C ASN A 118 -26.08 22.86 -15.12
N ASN A 119 -26.29 22.34 -16.33
CA ASN A 119 -27.63 22.05 -16.87
C ASN A 119 -27.80 20.59 -17.32
N ILE A 120 -26.88 19.71 -16.93
CA ILE A 120 -27.04 18.28 -17.10
C ILE A 120 -28.12 17.75 -16.14
N THR A 121 -28.93 16.79 -16.61
CA THR A 121 -29.93 16.11 -15.77
C THR A 121 -29.83 14.62 -15.96
N TYR A 122 -29.99 13.87 -14.88
CA TYR A 122 -29.86 12.42 -14.86
C TYR A 122 -30.71 11.83 -13.72
N THR A 123 -30.92 10.53 -13.78
CA THR A 123 -31.60 9.74 -12.75
C THR A 123 -30.63 8.73 -12.13
N GLY A 124 -30.74 8.48 -10.83
CA GLY A 124 -29.86 7.51 -10.16
C GLY A 124 -28.40 7.96 -10.10
N THR A 125 -27.48 7.04 -10.35
CA THR A 125 -26.03 7.25 -10.27
C THR A 125 -25.45 7.27 -11.68
N PRO A 126 -25.16 8.46 -12.26
CA PRO A 126 -24.70 8.54 -13.64
C PRO A 126 -23.21 8.25 -13.81
N VAL A 127 -22.44 8.36 -12.74
CA VAL A 127 -21.00 8.08 -12.72
C VAL A 127 -20.70 7.15 -11.56
N THR A 128 -19.97 6.08 -11.84
CA THR A 128 -19.32 5.25 -10.83
C THR A 128 -17.81 5.38 -10.99
N VAL A 129 -17.09 5.46 -9.86
CA VAL A 129 -15.63 5.38 -9.84
C VAL A 129 -15.24 4.29 -8.87
N GLU A 130 -14.42 3.37 -9.34
CA GLU A 130 -13.87 2.25 -8.59
C GLU A 130 -12.36 2.39 -8.57
N GLY A 131 -11.76 2.47 -7.39
CA GLY A 131 -10.33 2.66 -7.22
C GLY A 131 -9.68 1.55 -6.41
N GLU A 132 -8.56 1.03 -6.88
CA GLU A 132 -7.65 0.12 -6.16
C GLU A 132 -6.42 0.89 -5.70
N ARG A 133 -6.09 0.78 -4.41
CA ARG A 133 -4.97 1.52 -3.81
C ARG A 133 -3.88 0.58 -3.33
N VAL A 134 -2.65 0.83 -3.79
CA VAL A 134 -1.44 0.18 -3.29
C VAL A 134 -0.46 1.24 -2.81
N GLY A 135 -0.37 1.41 -1.49
CA GLY A 135 0.49 2.44 -0.88
C GLY A 135 0.03 3.86 -1.24
N LYS A 136 0.86 4.59 -2.00
CA LYS A 136 0.54 5.92 -2.55
C LYS A 136 -0.02 5.89 -3.98
N MET A 137 -0.06 4.73 -4.61
CA MET A 137 -0.60 4.57 -5.95
C MET A 137 -2.10 4.27 -5.87
N LEU A 138 -2.90 4.94 -6.69
CA LEU A 138 -4.32 4.67 -6.89
C LEU A 138 -4.54 4.39 -8.38
N THR A 139 -4.99 3.19 -8.71
CA THR A 139 -5.53 2.85 -10.04
C THR A 139 -7.03 3.02 -9.97
N ALA A 140 -7.64 3.73 -10.91
CA ALA A 140 -9.09 3.99 -10.89
C ALA A 140 -9.72 3.75 -12.26
N TYR A 141 -10.90 3.13 -12.23
CA TYR A 141 -11.85 2.99 -13.31
C TYR A 141 -13.01 3.96 -13.06
N ALA A 142 -13.41 4.72 -14.08
CA ALA A 142 -14.59 5.56 -14.04
C ALA A 142 -15.52 5.22 -15.21
N GLU A 143 -16.81 5.10 -14.94
CA GLU A 143 -17.83 4.82 -15.95
C GLU A 143 -18.96 5.84 -15.86
N ILE A 144 -19.31 6.42 -17.01
CA ILE A 144 -20.51 7.25 -17.18
C ILE A 144 -21.48 6.50 -18.09
N LEU A 145 -22.68 6.22 -17.59
CA LEU A 145 -23.71 5.47 -18.32
C LEU A 145 -24.76 6.41 -18.90
N GLY A 146 -24.81 6.56 -20.22
CA GLY A 146 -25.78 7.42 -20.91
C GLY A 146 -27.24 7.02 -20.66
N THR A 147 -27.52 5.75 -20.37
CA THR A 147 -28.87 5.27 -20.00
C THR A 147 -29.44 5.95 -18.75
N THR A 148 -28.58 6.53 -17.91
CA THR A 148 -28.98 7.27 -16.70
C THR A 148 -29.09 8.78 -16.94
N VAL A 149 -28.58 9.30 -18.06
CA VAL A 149 -28.52 10.73 -18.37
C VAL A 149 -29.72 11.11 -19.24
N THR A 150 -30.63 11.92 -18.70
CA THR A 150 -31.85 12.35 -19.41
C THR A 150 -31.64 13.61 -20.25
N ASN A 151 -30.63 14.41 -19.92
CA ASN A 151 -30.19 15.54 -20.73
C ASN A 151 -28.70 15.76 -20.47
N TRP A 152 -27.87 15.62 -21.50
CA TRP A 152 -26.42 15.83 -21.44
C TRP A 152 -26.01 17.31 -21.25
N GLY A 153 -26.95 18.25 -21.37
CA GLY A 153 -26.70 19.67 -21.15
C GLY A 153 -25.83 20.31 -22.24
N THR A 154 -25.14 21.38 -21.88
CA THR A 154 -24.26 22.15 -22.79
C THR A 154 -22.96 22.52 -22.08
N GLY A 155 -21.88 22.69 -22.84
CA GLY A 155 -20.56 23.00 -22.29
C GLY A 155 -19.79 21.73 -21.91
N GLN A 156 -18.58 21.92 -21.39
CA GLN A 156 -17.68 20.80 -21.12
C GLN A 156 -18.22 19.89 -20.01
N ILE A 157 -18.20 18.59 -20.26
CA ILE A 157 -18.57 17.55 -19.31
C ILE A 157 -17.41 17.31 -18.35
N TYR A 158 -17.73 17.18 -17.06
CA TYR A 158 -16.80 16.81 -16.01
C TYR A 158 -17.56 16.10 -14.88
N PHE A 159 -16.85 15.45 -13.98
CA PHE A 159 -17.45 14.95 -12.74
C PHE A 159 -16.67 15.39 -11.51
N THR A 160 -17.39 15.60 -10.42
CA THR A 160 -16.82 15.98 -9.12
C THR A 160 -16.70 14.74 -8.25
N LEU A 161 -15.46 14.33 -7.95
CA LEU A 161 -15.15 13.31 -6.96
C LEU A 161 -15.70 13.72 -5.58
N PRO A 162 -16.31 12.81 -4.82
CA PRO A 162 -16.90 13.16 -3.53
C PRO A 162 -15.84 13.46 -2.46
N GLY A 163 -16.27 14.16 -1.40
CA GLY A 163 -15.44 14.37 -0.23
C GLY A 163 -14.99 13.04 0.38
N GLY A 164 -13.72 12.96 0.78
CA GLY A 164 -13.09 11.73 1.28
C GLY A 164 -12.35 10.93 0.21
N PHE A 165 -12.53 11.24 -1.08
CA PHE A 165 -11.64 10.73 -2.12
C PHE A 165 -10.22 11.33 -1.93
N PRO A 166 -9.14 10.54 -2.08
CA PRO A 166 -7.78 11.04 -1.87
C PRO A 166 -7.46 12.27 -2.73
N THR A 167 -6.74 13.22 -2.16
CA THR A 167 -6.13 14.33 -2.92
C THR A 167 -4.87 13.85 -3.64
N PHE A 168 -4.60 14.42 -4.81
CA PHE A 168 -3.48 14.01 -5.64
C PHE A 168 -2.27 14.93 -5.50
N ALA A 169 -1.07 14.34 -5.57
CA ALA A 169 0.20 15.06 -5.49
C ALA A 169 0.52 15.86 -6.76
N HIS A 170 -0.04 15.45 -7.90
CA HIS A 170 0.21 15.99 -9.23
C HIS A 170 -1.09 16.02 -10.05
N ASP A 171 -1.04 16.66 -11.22
CA ASP A 171 -2.09 16.54 -12.22
C ASP A 171 -2.24 15.08 -12.65
N VAL A 172 -3.49 14.62 -12.75
CA VAL A 172 -3.85 13.26 -13.16
C VAL A 172 -4.42 13.32 -14.57
N VAL A 173 -3.92 12.43 -15.42
CA VAL A 173 -4.46 12.16 -16.76
C VAL A 173 -5.00 10.73 -16.78
N ALA A 174 -6.29 10.58 -17.08
CA ALA A 174 -6.96 9.30 -17.17
C ALA A 174 -7.41 9.05 -18.62
N PRO A 175 -6.68 8.29 -19.45
CA PRO A 175 -7.15 7.95 -20.80
C PRO A 175 -8.44 7.14 -20.77
N GLY A 176 -9.21 7.22 -21.85
CA GLY A 176 -10.49 6.56 -21.93
C GLY A 176 -11.08 6.54 -23.33
N TYR A 177 -12.35 6.15 -23.40
CA TYR A 177 -13.10 6.14 -24.64
C TYR A 177 -14.60 6.35 -24.41
N ILE A 178 -15.29 6.77 -25.46
CA ILE A 178 -16.75 6.79 -25.57
C ILE A 178 -17.14 5.66 -26.52
N THR A 179 -18.04 4.77 -26.12
CA THR A 179 -18.77 3.90 -27.06
C THR A 179 -20.15 4.48 -27.29
N ASP A 180 -20.51 4.72 -28.54
CA ASP A 180 -21.82 5.25 -28.92
C ASP A 180 -22.27 4.64 -30.23
N ASN A 181 -23.47 4.04 -30.25
CA ASN A 181 -24.05 3.43 -31.44
C ASN A 181 -23.11 2.48 -32.22
N GLY A 182 -22.23 1.75 -31.49
CA GLY A 182 -21.24 0.82 -32.06
C GLY A 182 -19.91 1.45 -32.49
N ASN A 183 -19.78 2.77 -32.45
CA ASN A 183 -18.52 3.48 -32.68
C ASN A 183 -17.76 3.68 -31.38
N THR A 184 -16.44 3.89 -31.46
CA THR A 184 -15.58 4.17 -30.31
C THR A 184 -14.72 5.42 -30.57
N TYR A 185 -14.70 6.35 -29.61
CA TYR A 185 -13.98 7.61 -29.70
C TYR A 185 -13.02 7.75 -28.52
N THR A 186 -11.76 8.10 -28.77
CA THR A 186 -10.78 8.33 -27.71
C THR A 186 -11.13 9.59 -26.91
N ILE A 187 -11.04 9.51 -25.60
CA ILE A 187 -11.12 10.66 -24.69
C ILE A 187 -10.06 10.54 -23.59
N PHE A 188 -9.92 11.58 -22.78
CA PHE A 188 -9.15 11.53 -21.55
C PHE A 188 -9.73 12.51 -20.52
N GLY A 189 -9.59 12.15 -19.25
CA GLY A 189 -9.91 12.99 -18.10
C GLY A 189 -8.66 13.72 -17.61
N LEU A 190 -8.81 15.01 -17.31
CA LEU A 190 -7.79 15.81 -16.64
C LEU A 190 -8.30 16.25 -15.27
N LEU A 191 -7.53 15.96 -14.24
CA LEU A 191 -7.79 16.40 -12.88
C LEU A 191 -6.54 17.12 -12.36
N ALA A 192 -6.66 18.43 -12.18
CA ALA A 192 -5.55 19.25 -11.68
C ALA A 192 -5.18 18.87 -10.23
N GLN A 193 -3.93 19.09 -9.85
CA GLN A 193 -3.43 18.89 -8.50
C GLN A 193 -4.35 19.58 -7.47
N GLY A 194 -4.78 18.82 -6.46
CA GLY A 194 -5.66 19.32 -5.39
C GLY A 194 -7.12 19.59 -5.80
N SER A 195 -7.48 19.41 -7.07
CA SER A 195 -8.87 19.52 -7.55
C SER A 195 -9.66 18.26 -7.22
N SER A 196 -10.99 18.39 -7.21
CA SER A 196 -11.94 17.27 -7.21
C SER A 196 -12.72 17.15 -8.52
N ASN A 197 -12.51 18.07 -9.46
CA ASN A 197 -13.23 18.10 -10.74
C ASN A 197 -12.37 17.51 -11.86
N MET A 198 -12.79 16.37 -12.41
CA MET A 198 -12.14 15.74 -13.56
C MET A 198 -12.84 16.14 -14.86
N TYR A 199 -12.19 16.98 -15.65
CA TYR A 199 -12.70 17.51 -16.93
C TYR A 199 -12.38 16.57 -18.08
N LEU A 200 -13.34 16.38 -18.99
CA LEU A 200 -13.20 15.47 -20.12
C LEU A 200 -12.77 16.21 -21.40
N TRP A 201 -11.87 15.58 -22.13
CA TRP A 201 -11.26 16.09 -23.35
C TRP A 201 -11.19 14.99 -24.42
N SER A 202 -11.27 15.39 -25.68
CA SER A 202 -11.07 14.52 -26.84
C SER A 202 -9.92 15.06 -27.69
N PRO A 203 -9.03 14.20 -28.21
CA PRO A 203 -7.96 14.65 -29.08
C PRO A 203 -8.51 15.13 -30.43
N THR A 204 -7.87 16.16 -30.99
CA THR A 204 -8.17 16.69 -32.33
C THR A 204 -7.16 16.19 -33.36
N SER A 205 -7.48 16.30 -34.64
CA SER A 205 -6.62 15.83 -35.74
C SER A 205 -5.27 16.56 -35.85
N ASN A 206 -5.15 17.75 -35.26
CA ASN A 206 -3.90 18.53 -35.21
C ASN A 206 -3.06 18.27 -33.94
N GLY A 207 -3.40 17.25 -33.15
CA GLY A 207 -2.71 16.92 -31.90
C GLY A 207 -3.07 17.84 -30.73
N GLY A 208 -4.06 18.71 -30.89
CA GLY A 208 -4.66 19.47 -29.81
C GLY A 208 -5.69 18.65 -29.03
N SER A 209 -6.44 19.35 -28.18
CA SER A 209 -7.52 18.78 -27.40
C SER A 209 -8.73 19.71 -27.42
N ASP A 210 -9.89 19.17 -27.75
CA ASP A 210 -11.18 19.84 -27.63
C ASP A 210 -11.93 19.31 -26.41
N ILE A 211 -12.86 20.11 -25.91
CA ILE A 211 -13.71 19.71 -24.79
C ILE A 211 -14.63 18.57 -25.23
N VAL A 212 -14.89 17.63 -24.32
CA VAL A 212 -16.01 16.71 -24.49
C VAL A 212 -17.27 17.43 -24.03
N ASP A 213 -18.25 17.55 -24.93
CA ASP A 213 -19.56 18.12 -24.66
C ASP A 213 -20.65 17.22 -25.25
N HIS A 214 -21.91 17.68 -25.25
CA HIS A 214 -23.00 16.90 -25.85
C HIS A 214 -22.74 16.53 -27.31
N ASN A 215 -22.05 17.36 -28.09
CA ASN A 215 -21.91 17.19 -29.54
C ASN A 215 -20.53 16.67 -29.97
N SER A 216 -19.58 16.55 -29.04
CA SER A 216 -18.17 16.28 -29.34
C SER A 216 -17.60 15.25 -28.36
N PRO A 217 -16.89 14.20 -28.84
CA PRO A 217 -16.54 13.90 -30.24
C PRO A 217 -17.68 13.27 -31.05
N THR A 218 -18.80 12.94 -30.41
CA THR A 218 -20.03 12.44 -31.01
C THR A 218 -21.22 13.04 -30.28
N VAL A 219 -22.42 12.97 -30.86
CA VAL A 219 -23.65 13.38 -30.18
C VAL A 219 -23.96 12.35 -29.09
N LEU A 220 -23.91 12.78 -27.82
CA LEU A 220 -24.16 11.91 -26.69
C LEU A 220 -25.66 11.70 -26.47
N ASP A 221 -26.06 10.45 -26.31
CA ASP A 221 -27.44 10.04 -26.10
C ASP A 221 -27.52 8.94 -25.01
N ALA A 222 -28.66 8.23 -24.96
CA ALA A 222 -28.87 7.19 -23.96
C ALA A 222 -28.07 5.89 -24.23
N THR A 223 -27.53 5.74 -25.44
CA THR A 223 -26.68 4.60 -25.85
C THR A 223 -25.20 4.86 -25.56
N SER A 224 -24.82 6.13 -25.36
CA SER A 224 -23.45 6.52 -25.07
C SER A 224 -22.97 5.96 -23.74
N LYS A 225 -21.72 5.49 -23.71
CA LYS A 225 -21.03 5.04 -22.50
C LYS A 225 -19.60 5.55 -22.53
N LEU A 226 -19.18 6.23 -21.45
CA LEU A 226 -17.83 6.79 -21.34
C LEU A 226 -17.07 6.01 -20.27
N ILE A 227 -15.85 5.59 -20.60
CA ILE A 227 -14.97 4.86 -19.69
C ILE A 227 -13.65 5.61 -19.60
N LEU A 228 -13.13 5.79 -18.38
CA LEU A 228 -11.79 6.31 -18.11
C LEU A 228 -11.03 5.34 -17.21
N ASN A 229 -9.74 5.20 -17.46
CA ASN A 229 -8.82 4.45 -16.62
C ASN A 229 -7.61 5.32 -16.33
N GLY A 230 -7.22 5.43 -15.06
CA GLY A 230 -6.10 6.27 -14.68
C GLY A 230 -5.29 5.66 -13.54
N VAL A 231 -4.03 6.05 -13.48
CA VAL A 231 -3.17 5.81 -12.31
C VAL A 231 -2.74 7.17 -11.77
N ALA A 232 -2.81 7.32 -10.47
CA ALA A 232 -2.45 8.56 -9.79
C ALA A 232 -1.63 8.30 -8.53
N ILE A 233 -0.85 9.31 -8.15
CA ILE A 233 -0.11 9.32 -6.88
C ILE A 233 -0.86 10.24 -5.92
N ILE A 234 -1.30 9.68 -4.79
CA ILE A 234 -1.97 10.43 -3.73
C ILE A 234 -0.94 11.26 -2.94
N ALA A 235 -1.37 12.45 -2.49
CA ALA A 235 -0.54 13.37 -1.69
C ALA A 235 -0.19 12.76 -0.32
#